data_AF-A0A1J9UDN2-F1
#
_entry.id   AF-A0A1J9UDN2-F1
#
_cell.length_a   1.000
_cell.length_b   1.000
_cell.length_c   1.000
_cell.angle_alpha   90.00
_cell.angle_beta   90.00
_cell.angle_gamma   90.00
#
_symmetry.space_group_name_H-M   'P 1'
#
loop_
_entity.id
_entity.type
_entity.pdbx_description
1 polymer ?
#
loop_
_entity_poly.entity_id
_entity_poly.type
_entity_poly.pdbx_seq_one_letter_code
_entity_poly.pdbx_strand_id
1 'polypeptide(L)'
;MRKLMLIMGIVLLATVGCSDNDAFEKAKKQGDLALENKEYDRAVASFELALKEKKDDREVKLKMNQASKMVEALKESDVDRAIVLLSEIENNPTNSVIAKQAKEKREVLVNQKDEEEKYKKMLAKVEDLKNQQKFMEVKEQLNVIIRETQGKEQFKVYYRNANEQITQSVPKMIDEDKRKDGNLKEENKNEEKPKGEEPKKESVITGQKAEYISKLNSIDESLKKLDYLYEKGITTEMKEGEGKRYEAWDKALNEIYAVLKKQLPTGEMNALREKQREWITYRDQKAEKAWNESGQGTLSGLATISSKANSTRERCYQLVEQYMK
;
A
#
# COMPACT_ATOMS: atom_id res chain seq x y z
N MET A 1 -25.25 6.37 26.44
CA MET A 1 -26.71 6.52 26.33
C MET A 1 -27.17 6.03 24.96
N ARG A 2 -28.17 5.15 24.98
CA ARG A 2 -29.12 4.77 23.90
C ARG A 2 -28.60 4.20 22.58
N LYS A 3 -28.67 2.86 22.51
CA LYS A 3 -28.94 2.06 21.31
C LYS A 3 -30.16 2.63 20.57
N LEU A 4 -30.00 2.97 19.29
CA LEU A 4 -31.12 3.24 18.38
C LEU A 4 -31.44 1.95 17.62
N MET A 5 -32.41 1.21 18.16
CA MET A 5 -33.07 0.10 17.49
C MET A 5 -33.94 0.69 16.37
N LEU A 6 -33.59 0.39 15.13
CA LEU A 6 -34.40 0.73 13.96
C LEU A 6 -35.45 -0.38 13.81
N ILE A 7 -36.59 -0.19 14.47
CA ILE A 7 -37.78 -1.05 14.35
C ILE A 7 -38.39 -0.75 12.97
N MET A 8 -38.07 -1.58 11.98
CA MET A 8 -38.79 -1.57 10.71
C MET A 8 -40.11 -2.32 10.93
N GLY A 9 -41.19 -1.55 11.02
CA GLY A 9 -42.53 -2.05 11.32
C GLY A 9 -43.00 -3.07 10.28
N ILE A 10 -43.36 -4.26 10.77
CA ILE A 10 -44.12 -5.25 10.05
C ILE A 10 -45.54 -4.70 9.91
N VAL A 11 -45.90 -4.28 8.69
CA VAL A 11 -47.30 -4.02 8.32
C VAL A 11 -47.96 -5.38 8.14
N LEU A 12 -48.71 -5.81 9.17
CA LEU A 12 -49.62 -6.93 9.12
C LEU A 12 -50.84 -6.54 8.27
N LEU A 13 -50.82 -6.89 6.99
CA LEU A 13 -52.03 -7.03 6.19
C LEU A 13 -52.62 -8.41 6.46
N ALA A 14 -53.61 -8.44 7.34
CA ALA A 14 -54.47 -9.60 7.53
C ALA A 14 -55.52 -9.63 6.41
N THR A 15 -55.40 -10.60 5.49
CA THR A 15 -56.53 -11.08 4.70
C THR A 15 -56.39 -12.58 4.45
N VAL A 16 -57.31 -13.33 5.06
CA VAL A 16 -58.07 -14.47 4.51
C VAL A 16 -57.30 -15.61 3.83
N GLY A 17 -57.25 -16.76 4.52
CA GLY A 17 -57.22 -18.10 3.91
C GLY A 17 -55.90 -18.57 3.30
N CYS A 18 -54.85 -18.77 4.10
CA CYS A 18 -53.66 -19.50 3.64
C CYS A 18 -53.95 -21.00 3.64
N SER A 19 -54.03 -21.62 2.46
CA SER A 19 -53.66 -23.04 2.35
C SER A 19 -52.18 -23.17 2.69
N ASP A 20 -51.76 -24.22 3.41
CA ASP A 20 -50.37 -24.50 3.81
C ASP A 20 -49.34 -24.36 2.66
N ASN A 21 -49.81 -24.51 1.41
CA ASN A 21 -49.01 -24.34 0.21
C ASN A 21 -48.47 -22.91 -0.02
N ASP A 22 -49.17 -21.87 0.45
CA ASP A 22 -48.78 -20.46 0.25
C ASP A 22 -47.64 -20.03 1.19
N ALA A 23 -47.69 -20.49 2.45
CA ALA A 23 -46.63 -20.23 3.44
C ALA A 23 -45.31 -20.93 3.04
N PHE A 24 -45.39 -22.16 2.55
CA PHE A 24 -44.25 -22.91 2.04
C PHE A 24 -43.52 -22.18 0.91
N GLU A 25 -44.24 -21.80 -0.15
CA GLU A 25 -43.64 -21.16 -1.33
C GLU A 25 -43.03 -19.79 -0.99
N LYS A 26 -43.68 -19.03 -0.10
CA LYS A 26 -43.17 -17.75 0.38
C LYS A 26 -41.84 -17.91 1.13
N ALA A 27 -41.75 -18.87 2.05
CA ALA A 27 -40.54 -19.15 2.80
C ALA A 27 -39.40 -19.69 1.90
N LYS A 28 -39.73 -20.57 0.95
CA LYS A 28 -38.78 -21.06 -0.07
C LYS A 28 -38.19 -19.90 -0.89
N LYS A 29 -39.05 -19.00 -1.41
CA LYS A 29 -38.63 -17.82 -2.17
C LYS A 29 -37.75 -16.86 -1.35
N GLN A 30 -38.06 -16.68 -0.06
CA GLN A 30 -37.21 -15.90 0.85
C GLN A 30 -35.82 -16.52 1.00
N GLY A 31 -35.74 -17.84 1.13
CA GLY A 31 -34.46 -18.55 1.19
C GLY A 31 -33.64 -18.40 -0.10
N ASP A 32 -34.29 -18.55 -1.26
CA ASP A 32 -33.63 -18.37 -2.56
C ASP A 32 -33.11 -16.93 -2.74
N LEU A 33 -33.90 -15.93 -2.37
CA LEU A 33 -33.46 -14.52 -2.40
C LEU A 33 -32.29 -14.25 -1.44
N ALA A 34 -32.30 -14.87 -0.26
CA ALA A 34 -31.19 -14.76 0.68
C ALA A 34 -29.89 -15.40 0.11
N LEU A 35 -30.00 -16.52 -0.62
CA LEU A 35 -28.85 -17.10 -1.33
C LEU A 35 -28.30 -16.18 -2.41
N GLU A 36 -29.16 -15.55 -3.21
CA GLU A 36 -28.75 -14.56 -4.22
C GLU A 36 -27.97 -13.40 -3.58
N ASN A 37 -28.40 -12.96 -2.39
CA ASN A 37 -27.77 -11.90 -1.62
C ASN A 37 -26.58 -12.36 -0.76
N LYS A 38 -26.17 -13.63 -0.83
CA LYS A 38 -25.09 -14.23 -0.01
C LYS A 38 -25.36 -14.15 1.51
N GLU A 39 -26.63 -14.06 1.91
CA GLU A 39 -27.08 -13.99 3.29
C GLU A 39 -27.37 -15.41 3.81
N TYR A 40 -26.33 -16.23 3.92
CA TYR A 40 -26.48 -17.68 4.13
C TYR A 40 -27.20 -18.04 5.43
N ASP A 41 -26.93 -17.37 6.55
CA ASP A 41 -27.66 -17.60 7.81
C ASP A 41 -29.17 -17.31 7.66
N ARG A 42 -29.55 -16.27 6.88
CA ARG A 42 -30.97 -15.97 6.59
C ARG A 42 -31.60 -16.98 5.64
N ALA A 43 -30.82 -17.49 4.68
CA ALA A 43 -31.26 -18.55 3.79
C ALA A 43 -31.58 -19.83 4.59
N VAL A 44 -30.69 -20.23 5.51
CA VAL A 44 -30.93 -21.35 6.43
C VAL A 44 -32.23 -21.16 7.20
N ALA A 45 -32.40 -20.02 7.87
CA ALA A 45 -33.62 -19.74 8.66
C ALA A 45 -34.91 -19.76 7.79
N SER A 46 -34.84 -19.26 6.56
CA SER A 46 -35.99 -19.23 5.65
C SER A 46 -36.34 -20.62 5.13
N PHE A 47 -35.34 -21.45 4.81
CA PHE A 47 -35.57 -22.84 4.42
C PHE A 47 -36.04 -23.71 5.58
N GLU A 48 -35.57 -23.46 6.81
CA GLU A 48 -36.13 -24.10 8.01
C GLU A 48 -37.62 -23.79 8.17
N LEU A 49 -38.05 -22.55 7.92
CA LEU A 49 -39.47 -22.18 7.92
C LEU A 49 -40.25 -22.94 6.84
N ALA A 50 -39.73 -23.04 5.62
CA ALA A 50 -40.36 -23.82 4.56
C ALA A 50 -40.49 -25.31 4.94
N LEU A 51 -39.47 -25.91 5.57
CA LEU A 51 -39.52 -27.31 6.00
C LEU A 51 -40.45 -27.56 7.20
N LYS A 52 -40.85 -26.53 7.96
CA LYS A 52 -41.92 -26.68 8.96
C LYS A 52 -43.26 -26.98 8.30
N GLU A 53 -43.54 -26.33 7.16
CA GLU A 53 -44.76 -26.53 6.38
C GLU A 53 -44.72 -27.83 5.56
N LYS A 54 -43.59 -28.11 4.89
CA LYS A 54 -43.38 -29.35 4.12
C LYS A 54 -42.08 -30.04 4.52
N LYS A 55 -42.18 -30.94 5.49
CA LYS A 55 -41.03 -31.65 6.10
C LYS A 55 -40.24 -32.51 5.14
N ASP A 56 -40.81 -32.96 4.02
CA ASP A 56 -40.18 -33.92 3.11
C ASP A 56 -39.76 -33.34 1.77
N ASP A 57 -39.80 -32.01 1.62
CA ASP A 57 -39.31 -31.35 0.41
C ASP A 57 -37.78 -31.55 0.25
N ARG A 58 -37.40 -32.34 -0.74
CA ARG A 58 -36.00 -32.70 -1.00
C ARG A 58 -35.17 -31.52 -1.48
N GLU A 59 -35.75 -30.61 -2.25
CA GLU A 59 -35.05 -29.45 -2.80
C GLU A 59 -34.70 -28.46 -1.70
N VAL A 60 -35.67 -28.14 -0.84
CA VAL A 60 -35.46 -27.23 0.30
C VAL A 60 -34.49 -27.82 1.31
N LYS A 61 -34.58 -29.13 1.62
CA LYS A 61 -33.59 -29.82 2.47
C LYS A 61 -32.17 -29.68 1.91
N LEU A 62 -32.02 -29.86 0.61
CA LEU A 62 -30.72 -29.74 -0.06
C LEU A 62 -30.18 -28.31 0.03
N LYS A 63 -30.98 -27.31 -0.35
CA LYS A 63 -30.59 -25.89 -0.31
C LYS A 63 -30.25 -25.43 1.11
N MET A 64 -31.03 -25.86 2.11
CA MET A 64 -30.75 -25.59 3.51
C MET A 64 -29.40 -26.19 3.94
N ASN A 65 -29.14 -27.45 3.60
CA ASN A 65 -27.87 -28.10 3.94
C ASN A 65 -26.67 -27.39 3.28
N GLN A 66 -26.78 -27.06 1.98
CA GLN A 66 -25.75 -26.29 1.29
C GLN A 66 -25.52 -24.92 1.96
N ALA A 67 -26.59 -24.20 2.33
CA ALA A 67 -26.50 -22.91 3.02
C ALA A 67 -25.82 -23.04 4.39
N SER A 68 -26.17 -24.07 5.17
CA SER A 68 -25.53 -24.34 6.46
C SER A 68 -24.04 -24.67 6.31
N LYS A 69 -23.66 -25.47 5.32
CA LYS A 69 -22.24 -25.77 5.04
C LYS A 69 -21.46 -24.52 4.60
N MET A 70 -22.08 -23.64 3.82
CA MET A 70 -21.46 -22.36 3.47
C MET A 70 -21.21 -21.52 4.72
N VAL A 71 -22.17 -21.46 5.65
CA VAL A 71 -22.00 -20.78 6.95
C VAL A 71 -20.83 -21.39 7.74
N GLU A 72 -20.73 -22.73 7.79
CA GLU A 72 -19.62 -23.41 8.47
C GLU A 72 -18.28 -23.06 7.82
N ALA A 73 -18.18 -23.19 6.48
CA ALA A 73 -16.96 -22.89 5.74
C ALA A 73 -16.47 -21.45 5.90
N LEU A 74 -17.39 -20.48 6.01
CA LEU A 74 -17.04 -19.07 6.19
C LEU A 74 -16.61 -18.73 7.62
N LYS A 75 -16.99 -19.53 8.61
CA LYS A 75 -16.61 -19.38 10.02
C LYS A 75 -15.40 -20.24 10.39
N GLU A 76 -15.02 -21.19 9.55
CA GLU A 76 -13.91 -22.09 9.77
C GLU A 76 -12.56 -21.34 9.73
N SER A 77 -11.72 -21.60 10.73
CA SER A 77 -10.39 -21.01 10.85
C SER A 77 -9.34 -21.84 10.12
N ASP A 78 -9.57 -23.15 9.98
CA ASP A 78 -8.72 -24.05 9.19
C ASP A 78 -9.08 -23.96 7.70
N VAL A 79 -8.16 -23.40 6.91
CA VAL A 79 -8.35 -23.18 5.46
C VAL A 79 -8.56 -24.49 4.71
N ASP A 80 -7.90 -25.58 5.11
CA ASP A 80 -8.06 -26.88 4.45
C ASP A 80 -9.45 -27.44 4.69
N ARG A 81 -9.94 -27.34 5.93
CA ARG A 81 -11.31 -27.74 6.26
C ARG A 81 -12.35 -26.87 5.55
N ALA A 82 -12.12 -25.55 5.47
CA ALA A 82 -12.98 -24.65 4.72
C ALA A 82 -13.06 -25.03 3.22
N ILE A 83 -11.93 -25.36 2.60
CA ILE A 83 -11.86 -25.81 1.19
C ILE A 83 -12.64 -27.11 0.97
N VAL A 84 -12.55 -28.07 1.91
CA VAL A 84 -13.31 -29.33 1.87
C VAL A 84 -14.81 -29.05 1.94
N LEU A 85 -15.25 -28.26 2.92
CA LEU A 85 -16.66 -27.89 3.07
C LEU A 85 -17.24 -27.23 1.81
N LEU A 86 -16.49 -26.31 1.19
CA LEU A 86 -16.90 -25.65 -0.05
C LEU A 86 -17.00 -26.65 -1.23
N SER A 87 -16.06 -27.59 -1.32
CA SER A 87 -16.07 -28.62 -2.37
C SER A 87 -17.25 -29.58 -2.26
N GLU A 88 -17.69 -29.88 -1.04
CA GLU A 88 -18.89 -30.69 -0.81
C GLU A 88 -20.19 -30.01 -1.29
N ILE A 89 -20.24 -28.67 -1.27
CA ILE A 89 -21.40 -27.91 -1.79
C ILE A 89 -21.50 -28.03 -3.30
N GLU A 90 -20.35 -28.05 -3.99
CA GLU A 90 -20.24 -28.09 -5.45
C GLU A 90 -20.55 -29.45 -6.06
N ASN A 91 -20.17 -30.54 -5.38
CA ASN A 91 -20.33 -31.91 -5.88
C ASN A 91 -21.79 -32.40 -5.93
N ASN A 92 -22.76 -31.48 -5.80
CA ASN A 92 -24.19 -31.78 -5.88
C ASN A 92 -24.76 -31.40 -7.26
N PRO A 93 -25.53 -32.27 -7.95
CA PRO A 93 -25.94 -32.12 -9.36
C PRO A 93 -26.77 -30.88 -9.74
N THR A 94 -27.07 -29.98 -8.82
CA THR A 94 -27.75 -28.72 -9.13
C THR A 94 -26.73 -27.62 -9.34
N ASN A 95 -26.61 -27.12 -10.58
CA ASN A 95 -25.85 -25.91 -10.94
C ASN A 95 -26.50 -24.65 -10.32
N SER A 96 -26.54 -24.63 -9.00
CA SER A 96 -27.25 -23.68 -8.17
C SER A 96 -26.38 -22.46 -7.89
N VAL A 97 -27.02 -21.34 -7.56
CA VAL A 97 -26.35 -20.10 -7.17
C VAL A 97 -25.33 -20.34 -6.05
N ILE A 98 -25.68 -21.18 -5.07
CA ILE A 98 -24.79 -21.50 -3.94
C ILE A 98 -23.57 -22.33 -4.35
N ALA A 99 -23.72 -23.27 -5.29
CA ALA A 99 -22.58 -24.05 -5.80
C ALA A 99 -21.57 -23.16 -6.53
N LYS A 100 -22.06 -22.20 -7.34
CA LYS A 100 -21.18 -21.20 -7.99
C LYS A 100 -20.45 -20.33 -6.96
N GLN A 101 -21.17 -19.84 -5.95
CA GLN A 101 -20.59 -19.03 -4.88
C GLN A 101 -19.55 -19.82 -4.06
N ALA A 102 -19.79 -21.12 -3.81
CA ALA A 102 -18.86 -21.99 -3.10
C ALA A 102 -17.56 -22.16 -3.90
N LYS A 103 -17.68 -22.40 -5.21
CA LYS A 103 -16.56 -22.49 -6.14
C LYS A 103 -15.71 -21.23 -6.15
N GLU A 104 -16.33 -20.07 -6.33
CA GLU A 104 -15.62 -18.78 -6.32
C GLU A 104 -14.85 -18.58 -5.01
N LYS A 105 -15.49 -18.86 -3.86
CA LYS A 105 -14.85 -18.72 -2.55
C LYS A 105 -13.69 -19.70 -2.39
N ARG A 106 -13.85 -20.95 -2.83
CA ARG A 106 -12.81 -21.98 -2.71
C ARG A 106 -11.60 -21.63 -3.58
N GLU A 107 -11.81 -21.17 -4.80
CA GLU A 107 -10.72 -20.74 -5.68
C GLU A 107 -9.88 -19.63 -5.04
N VAL A 108 -10.53 -18.67 -4.36
CA VAL A 108 -9.82 -17.64 -3.58
C VAL A 108 -8.99 -18.27 -2.45
N LEU A 109 -9.55 -19.21 -1.68
CA LEU A 109 -8.83 -19.86 -0.58
C LEU A 109 -7.65 -20.71 -1.07
N VAL A 110 -7.82 -21.44 -2.17
CA VAL A 110 -6.76 -22.26 -2.78
C VAL A 110 -5.63 -21.35 -3.27
N ASN A 111 -5.94 -20.27 -3.99
CA ASN A 111 -4.92 -19.32 -4.45
C ASN A 111 -4.17 -18.68 -3.26
N GLN A 112 -4.88 -18.32 -2.19
CA GLN A 112 -4.26 -17.80 -0.96
C GLN A 112 -3.32 -18.83 -0.32
N LYS A 113 -3.73 -20.10 -0.24
CA LYS A 113 -2.92 -21.19 0.28
C LYS A 113 -1.66 -21.43 -0.58
N ASP A 114 -1.80 -21.38 -1.91
CA ASP A 114 -0.68 -21.56 -2.84
C ASP A 114 0.33 -20.41 -2.75
N GLU A 115 -0.15 -19.15 -2.65
CA GLU A 115 0.70 -17.99 -2.37
C GLU A 115 1.41 -18.13 -1.01
N GLU A 116 0.70 -18.57 0.03
CA GLU A 116 1.30 -18.80 1.35
C GLU A 116 2.42 -19.84 1.31
N GLU A 117 2.18 -20.97 0.64
CA GLU A 117 3.16 -22.04 0.48
C GLU A 117 4.37 -21.58 -0.35
N LYS A 118 4.16 -20.75 -1.37
CA LYS A 118 5.24 -20.07 -2.11
C LYS A 118 6.11 -19.24 -1.16
N TYR A 119 5.52 -18.40 -0.31
CA TYR A 119 6.29 -17.56 0.62
C TYR A 119 7.02 -18.38 1.69
N LYS A 120 6.41 -19.46 2.21
CA LYS A 120 7.10 -20.41 3.10
C LYS A 120 8.35 -21.01 2.46
N LYS A 121 8.24 -21.46 1.21
CA LYS A 121 9.38 -22.01 0.45
C LYS A 121 10.47 -20.96 0.20
N MET A 122 10.08 -19.73 -0.12
CA MET A 122 11.05 -18.63 -0.28
C MET A 122 11.79 -18.32 1.02
N LEU A 123 11.10 -18.29 2.16
CA LEU A 123 11.74 -18.09 3.47
C LEU A 123 12.67 -19.25 3.85
N ALA A 124 12.30 -20.49 3.55
CA ALA A 124 13.20 -21.64 3.74
C ALA A 124 14.48 -21.51 2.88
N LYS A 125 14.33 -21.05 1.63
CA LYS A 125 15.47 -20.76 0.75
C LYS A 125 16.34 -19.61 1.29
N VAL A 126 15.73 -18.59 1.90
CA VAL A 126 16.48 -17.51 2.56
C VAL A 126 17.39 -18.06 3.65
N GLU A 127 16.91 -18.98 4.48
CA GLU A 127 17.76 -19.59 5.52
C GLU A 127 18.92 -20.41 4.93
N ASP A 128 18.69 -21.17 3.86
CA ASP A 128 19.75 -21.87 3.13
C ASP A 128 20.80 -20.89 2.57
N LEU A 129 20.37 -19.81 1.93
CA LEU A 129 21.27 -18.79 1.39
C LEU A 129 22.07 -18.07 2.48
N LYS A 130 21.47 -17.80 3.64
CA LYS A 130 22.19 -17.24 4.80
C LYS A 130 23.29 -18.18 5.29
N ASN A 131 23.01 -19.48 5.37
CA ASN A 131 24.01 -20.49 5.76
C ASN A 131 25.16 -20.56 4.75
N GLN A 132 24.86 -20.36 3.46
CA GLN A 132 25.85 -20.24 2.39
C GLN A 132 26.53 -18.86 2.32
N GLN A 133 26.20 -17.93 3.22
CA GLN A 133 26.70 -16.55 3.22
C GLN A 133 26.40 -15.78 1.92
N LYS A 134 25.36 -16.16 1.17
CA LYS A 134 24.95 -15.52 -0.08
C LYS A 134 24.00 -14.35 0.17
N PHE A 135 24.51 -13.28 0.77
CA PHE A 135 23.64 -12.20 1.30
C PHE A 135 22.97 -11.38 0.20
N MET A 136 23.57 -11.27 -0.99
CA MET A 136 22.92 -10.62 -2.14
C MET A 136 21.68 -11.40 -2.61
N GLU A 137 21.75 -12.72 -2.67
CA GLU A 137 20.61 -13.57 -3.03
C GLU A 137 19.54 -13.59 -1.92
N VAL A 138 19.96 -13.52 -0.64
CA VAL A 138 19.05 -13.33 0.49
C VAL A 138 18.22 -12.06 0.30
N LYS A 139 18.89 -10.94 -0.03
CA LYS A 139 18.22 -9.66 -0.30
C LYS A 139 17.20 -9.77 -1.42
N GLU A 140 17.58 -10.36 -2.55
CA GLU A 140 16.69 -10.50 -3.70
C GLU A 140 15.44 -11.33 -3.36
N GLN A 141 15.61 -12.47 -2.67
CA GLN A 141 14.48 -13.31 -2.25
C GLN A 141 13.54 -12.57 -1.29
N LEU A 142 14.09 -11.88 -0.29
CA LEU A 142 13.29 -11.15 0.69
C LEU A 142 12.56 -9.95 0.06
N ASN A 143 13.18 -9.23 -0.88
CA ASN A 143 12.56 -8.13 -1.61
C ASN A 143 11.34 -8.58 -2.43
N VAL A 144 11.41 -9.76 -3.05
CA VAL A 144 10.25 -10.34 -3.75
C VAL A 144 9.10 -10.59 -2.78
N ILE A 145 9.37 -11.16 -1.59
CA ILE A 145 8.33 -11.37 -0.56
C ILE A 145 7.72 -10.02 -0.14
N ILE A 146 8.55 -9.01 0.17
CA ILE A 146 8.08 -7.68 0.59
C ILE A 146 7.17 -7.08 -0.48
N ARG A 147 7.61 -7.04 -1.72
CA ARG A 147 6.87 -6.45 -2.84
C ARG A 147 5.53 -7.14 -3.07
N GLU A 148 5.48 -8.47 -3.05
CA GLU A 148 4.26 -9.21 -3.36
C GLU A 148 3.26 -9.27 -2.19
N THR A 149 3.73 -9.09 -0.95
CA THR A 149 2.89 -9.15 0.26
C THR A 149 2.49 -7.77 0.80
N GLN A 150 3.09 -6.69 0.29
CA GLN A 150 2.78 -5.33 0.70
C GLN A 150 1.30 -5.00 0.52
N GLY A 151 0.66 -4.51 1.58
CA GLY A 151 -0.76 -4.12 1.58
C GLY A 151 -1.76 -5.28 1.61
N LYS A 152 -1.31 -6.54 1.56
CA LYS A 152 -2.18 -7.73 1.66
C LYS A 152 -2.31 -8.15 3.12
N GLU A 153 -3.46 -7.91 3.76
CA GLU A 153 -3.65 -8.18 5.20
C GLU A 153 -3.42 -9.67 5.54
N GLN A 154 -3.82 -10.60 4.66
CA GLN A 154 -3.60 -12.03 4.86
C GLN A 154 -2.11 -12.45 4.86
N PHE A 155 -1.21 -11.63 4.29
CA PHE A 155 0.23 -11.91 4.25
C PHE A 155 1.08 -10.95 5.08
N LYS A 156 0.45 -10.18 5.97
CA LYS A 156 1.13 -9.20 6.84
C LYS A 156 2.27 -9.81 7.67
N VAL A 157 2.12 -11.07 8.09
CA VAL A 157 3.16 -11.78 8.85
C VAL A 157 4.40 -12.01 7.99
N TYR A 158 4.24 -12.45 6.74
CA TYR A 158 5.33 -12.63 5.78
C TYR A 158 6.02 -11.31 5.44
N TYR A 159 5.23 -10.26 5.21
CA TYR A 159 5.75 -8.91 4.98
C TYR A 159 6.64 -8.42 6.13
N ARG A 160 6.17 -8.54 7.38
CA ARG A 160 6.91 -8.12 8.58
C ARG A 160 8.19 -8.94 8.76
N ASN A 161 8.06 -10.26 8.65
CA ASN A 161 9.19 -11.18 8.78
C ASN A 161 10.28 -10.85 7.75
N ALA A 162 9.91 -10.66 6.48
CA ALA A 162 10.89 -10.36 5.44
C ALA A 162 11.60 -9.03 5.68
N ASN A 163 10.88 -7.97 6.08
CA ASN A 163 11.48 -6.67 6.42
C ASN A 163 12.46 -6.75 7.61
N GLU A 164 12.10 -7.52 8.64
CA GLU A 164 12.97 -7.73 9.81
C GLU A 164 14.25 -8.46 9.42
N GLN A 165 14.14 -9.54 8.66
CA GLN A 165 15.29 -10.31 8.19
C GLN A 165 16.21 -9.52 7.25
N ILE A 166 15.64 -8.69 6.37
CA ILE A 166 16.43 -7.76 5.55
C ILE A 166 17.22 -6.82 6.44
N THR A 167 16.56 -6.20 7.41
CA THR A 167 17.19 -5.23 8.32
C THR A 167 18.38 -5.85 9.08
N GLN A 168 18.23 -7.10 9.55
CA GLN A 168 19.29 -7.83 10.24
C GLN A 168 20.45 -8.25 9.32
N SER A 169 20.22 -8.36 8.02
CA SER A 169 21.23 -8.80 7.05
C SER A 169 21.98 -7.63 6.39
N VAL A 170 21.48 -6.38 6.49
CA VAL A 170 22.14 -5.16 5.99
C VAL A 170 23.61 -5.02 6.42
N PRO A 171 23.99 -5.20 7.71
CA PRO A 171 25.38 -5.05 8.12
C PRO A 171 26.33 -6.01 7.39
N LYS A 172 25.86 -7.23 7.08
CA LYS A 172 26.67 -8.25 6.40
C LYS A 172 26.79 -7.99 4.89
N MET A 173 25.77 -7.38 4.28
CA MET A 173 25.81 -6.94 2.88
C MET A 173 26.83 -5.80 2.67
N ILE A 174 26.88 -4.84 3.60
CA ILE A 174 27.85 -3.72 3.55
C ILE A 174 29.29 -4.24 3.67
N ASP A 175 29.53 -5.27 4.47
CA ASP A 175 30.86 -5.89 4.58
C ASP A 175 31.29 -6.64 3.31
N GLU A 176 30.36 -7.26 2.58
CA GLU A 176 30.66 -7.87 1.27
C GLU A 176 30.97 -6.83 0.18
N ASP A 177 30.24 -5.72 0.15
CA ASP A 177 30.50 -4.62 -0.78
C ASP A 177 31.85 -3.95 -0.47
N LYS A 178 32.17 -3.70 0.81
CA LYS A 178 33.49 -3.18 1.21
C LYS A 178 34.65 -4.11 0.86
N ARG A 179 34.44 -5.43 0.88
CA ARG A 179 35.45 -6.42 0.45
C ARG A 179 35.69 -6.40 -1.06
N LYS A 180 34.71 -5.96 -1.85
CA LYS A 180 34.84 -5.79 -3.32
C LYS A 180 35.40 -4.42 -3.71
N ASP A 181 35.14 -3.38 -2.94
CA ASP A 181 35.46 -1.98 -3.28
C ASP A 181 36.84 -1.50 -2.76
N GLY A 182 37.60 -2.35 -2.06
CA GLY A 182 38.91 -2.02 -1.49
C GLY A 182 40.05 -1.77 -2.49
N ASN A 183 39.79 -1.58 -3.79
CA ASN A 183 40.83 -1.46 -4.81
C ASN A 183 40.68 -0.30 -5.80
N LEU A 184 40.16 0.86 -5.38
CA LEU A 184 40.30 2.11 -6.14
C LEU A 184 40.67 3.28 -5.22
N LYS A 185 41.95 3.65 -5.25
CA LYS A 185 42.44 4.97 -4.85
C LYS A 185 42.23 5.94 -6.01
N GLU A 186 41.81 7.16 -5.71
CA GLU A 186 42.28 8.42 -6.32
C GLU A 186 41.60 9.56 -5.54
N GLU A 187 42.35 10.29 -4.72
CA GLU A 187 43.17 11.45 -5.05
C GLU A 187 42.37 12.73 -5.30
N ASN A 188 42.89 13.76 -4.65
CA ASN A 188 42.29 15.03 -4.30
C ASN A 188 42.96 16.10 -5.17
N LYS A 189 42.21 17.04 -5.78
CA LYS A 189 42.73 18.39 -6.02
C LYS A 189 41.68 19.45 -6.33
N ASN A 190 41.84 20.56 -5.60
CA ASN A 190 41.19 21.85 -5.66
C ASN A 190 41.53 22.65 -6.94
N GLU A 191 40.71 23.69 -7.17
CA GLU A 191 41.04 25.14 -7.33
C GLU A 191 40.07 25.77 -8.36
N GLU A 192 39.13 26.63 -7.97
CA GLU A 192 39.18 28.06 -7.60
C GLU A 192 38.75 29.02 -8.74
N LYS A 193 37.96 30.03 -8.37
CA LYS A 193 37.36 31.09 -9.22
C LYS A 193 38.35 32.23 -9.49
N PRO A 194 38.04 33.14 -10.44
CA PRO A 194 37.70 34.51 -9.99
C PRO A 194 36.52 35.18 -10.74
N LYS A 195 36.36 36.50 -10.57
CA LYS A 195 35.13 37.30 -10.33
C LYS A 195 35.12 38.59 -11.19
N GLY A 196 33.92 39.16 -11.45
CA GLY A 196 33.66 40.58 -11.87
C GLY A 196 33.12 40.71 -13.30
N GLU A 197 32.14 41.53 -13.69
CA GLU A 197 31.39 42.69 -13.13
C GLU A 197 30.02 42.84 -13.86
N GLU A 198 29.03 43.50 -13.25
CA GLU A 198 27.78 44.00 -13.87
C GLU A 198 27.93 45.51 -14.21
N PRO A 199 27.12 46.20 -15.07
CA PRO A 199 25.66 45.98 -15.27
C PRO A 199 25.07 46.22 -16.68
N LYS A 200 23.95 45.56 -17.03
CA LYS A 200 22.84 46.11 -17.86
C LYS A 200 21.51 45.45 -17.44
N LYS A 201 20.70 46.18 -16.66
CA LYS A 201 19.38 45.75 -16.15
C LYS A 201 18.29 46.17 -17.13
N GLU A 202 17.77 45.20 -17.89
CA GLU A 202 16.32 45.03 -18.17
C GLU A 202 16.08 43.87 -19.16
N SER A 203 17.05 43.50 -20.01
CA SER A 203 16.91 42.36 -20.94
C SER A 203 17.47 41.03 -20.42
N VAL A 204 18.26 41.05 -19.35
CA VAL A 204 18.92 39.86 -18.74
C VAL A 204 18.00 39.11 -17.77
N ILE A 205 16.97 39.80 -17.29
CA ILE A 205 16.17 39.40 -16.13
C ILE A 205 15.31 38.16 -16.47
N THR A 206 14.57 38.17 -17.58
CA THR A 206 13.80 37.00 -18.05
C THR A 206 14.63 35.74 -18.36
N GLY A 207 15.93 35.88 -18.61
CA GLY A 207 16.83 34.76 -18.88
C GLY A 207 17.20 33.97 -17.63
N GLN A 208 17.36 34.65 -16.48
CA GLN A 208 17.82 34.01 -15.25
C GLN A 208 16.75 33.06 -14.68
N LYS A 209 15.47 33.43 -14.75
CA LYS A 209 14.36 32.53 -14.42
C LYS A 209 14.41 31.24 -15.25
N ALA A 210 14.55 31.36 -16.57
CA ALA A 210 14.61 30.21 -17.47
C ALA A 210 15.83 29.32 -17.19
N GLU A 211 16.98 29.91 -16.88
CA GLU A 211 18.20 29.20 -16.47
C GLU A 211 17.96 28.35 -15.21
N TYR A 212 17.33 28.93 -14.18
CA TYR A 212 17.03 28.20 -12.94
C TYR A 212 15.98 27.10 -13.14
N ILE A 213 14.95 27.32 -13.97
CA ILE A 213 14.02 26.25 -14.33
C ILE A 213 14.75 25.11 -15.03
N SER A 214 15.63 25.42 -15.99
CA SER A 214 16.45 24.40 -16.66
C SER A 214 17.32 23.64 -15.66
N LYS A 215 17.96 24.34 -14.71
CA LYS A 215 18.76 23.73 -13.64
C LYS A 215 17.94 22.80 -12.75
N LEU A 216 16.74 23.21 -12.35
CA LEU A 216 15.84 22.35 -11.55
C LEU A 216 15.40 21.11 -12.32
N ASN A 217 15.09 21.24 -13.61
CA ASN A 217 14.77 20.10 -14.48
C ASN A 217 15.96 19.13 -14.60
N SER A 218 17.19 19.65 -14.72
CA SER A 218 18.40 18.83 -14.75
C SER A 218 18.65 18.09 -13.43
N ILE A 219 18.40 18.73 -12.28
CA ILE A 219 18.47 18.06 -10.98
C ILE A 219 17.45 16.91 -10.95
N ASP A 220 16.21 17.18 -11.33
CA ASP A 220 15.13 16.19 -11.35
C ASP A 220 15.50 14.97 -12.22
N GLU A 221 15.95 15.22 -13.45
CA GLU A 221 16.39 14.18 -14.37
C GLU A 221 17.57 13.39 -13.82
N SER A 222 18.57 14.07 -13.24
CA SER A 222 19.74 13.41 -12.67
C SER A 222 19.40 12.51 -11.47
N LEU A 223 18.30 12.81 -10.76
CA LEU A 223 17.85 12.04 -9.60
C LEU A 223 16.99 10.84 -10.01
N LYS A 224 16.43 10.78 -11.23
CA LYS A 224 15.72 9.57 -11.73
C LYS A 224 16.60 8.33 -11.72
N LYS A 225 17.93 8.48 -11.79
CA LYS A 225 18.88 7.36 -11.64
C LYS A 225 18.78 6.63 -10.30
N LEU A 226 18.08 7.19 -9.31
CA LEU A 226 17.83 6.54 -8.01
C LEU A 226 16.50 5.76 -8.00
N ASP A 227 15.66 5.86 -9.02
CA ASP A 227 14.34 5.21 -9.07
C ASP A 227 14.44 3.67 -9.03
N TYR A 228 15.54 3.10 -9.54
CA TYR A 228 15.78 1.65 -9.47
C TYR A 228 15.77 1.11 -8.03
N LEU A 229 16.03 1.96 -7.02
CA LEU A 229 15.98 1.57 -5.62
C LEU A 229 14.56 1.15 -5.20
N TYR A 230 13.52 1.73 -5.81
CA TYR A 230 12.14 1.33 -5.56
C TYR A 230 11.77 -0.01 -6.21
N GLU A 231 12.53 -0.44 -7.23
CA GLU A 231 12.32 -1.71 -7.90
C GLU A 231 13.16 -2.85 -7.30
N LYS A 232 14.40 -2.55 -6.89
CA LYS A 232 15.43 -3.55 -6.54
C LYS A 232 16.11 -3.30 -5.19
N GLY A 233 16.00 -2.09 -4.65
CA GLY A 233 16.64 -1.71 -3.40
C GLY A 233 15.91 -2.26 -2.18
N ILE A 234 16.54 -2.15 -1.01
CA ILE A 234 15.87 -2.35 0.28
C ILE A 234 15.48 -1.00 0.90
N THR A 235 14.58 -1.01 1.88
CA THR A 235 14.06 0.21 2.52
C THR A 235 15.16 1.16 3.03
N THR A 236 16.29 0.62 3.53
CA THR A 236 17.44 1.44 3.96
C THR A 236 18.12 2.15 2.80
N GLU A 237 18.35 1.45 1.68
CA GLU A 237 18.96 2.04 0.48
C GLU A 237 18.01 3.03 -0.19
N MET A 238 16.70 2.71 -0.24
CA MET A 238 15.68 3.66 -0.67
C MET A 238 15.74 4.94 0.18
N LYS A 239 15.85 4.79 1.51
CA LYS A 239 15.95 5.94 2.43
C LYS A 239 17.22 6.75 2.20
N GLU A 240 18.35 6.11 1.93
CA GLU A 240 19.59 6.79 1.55
C GLU A 240 19.45 7.52 0.19
N GLY A 241 18.79 6.90 -0.78
CA GLY A 241 18.46 7.51 -2.07
C GLY A 241 17.61 8.76 -1.90
N GLU A 242 16.53 8.68 -1.11
CA GLU A 242 15.69 9.83 -0.77
C GLU A 242 16.45 10.89 0.04
N GLY A 243 17.42 10.49 0.87
CA GLY A 243 18.35 11.40 1.53
C GLY A 243 19.16 12.22 0.52
N LYS A 244 19.75 11.56 -0.48
CA LYS A 244 20.47 12.23 -1.57
C LYS A 244 19.56 13.17 -2.38
N ARG A 245 18.31 12.76 -2.64
CA ARG A 245 17.31 13.65 -3.28
C ARG A 245 17.06 14.89 -2.43
N TYR A 246 16.79 14.70 -1.14
CA TYR A 246 16.53 15.79 -0.21
C TYR A 246 17.70 16.77 -0.13
N GLU A 247 18.94 16.28 -0.01
CA GLU A 247 20.15 17.11 0.01
C GLU A 247 20.33 17.94 -1.28
N ALA A 248 20.11 17.33 -2.44
CA ALA A 248 20.20 18.02 -3.72
C ALA A 248 19.15 19.14 -3.84
N TRP A 249 17.91 18.86 -3.43
CA TRP A 249 16.84 19.86 -3.44
C TRP A 249 17.04 20.95 -2.40
N ASP A 250 17.52 20.63 -1.19
CA ASP A 250 17.79 21.62 -0.15
C ASP A 250 18.93 22.57 -0.55
N LYS A 251 19.98 22.03 -1.19
CA LYS A 251 21.04 22.84 -1.78
C LYS A 251 20.50 23.81 -2.84
N ALA A 252 19.65 23.32 -3.75
CA ALA A 252 19.03 24.16 -4.78
C ALA A 252 18.12 25.24 -4.16
N LEU A 253 17.33 24.88 -3.14
CA LEU A 253 16.44 25.79 -2.42
C LEU A 253 17.23 26.96 -1.81
N ASN A 254 18.32 26.64 -1.11
CA ASN A 254 19.18 27.64 -0.46
C ASN A 254 19.86 28.56 -1.48
N GLU A 255 20.28 28.01 -2.63
CA GLU A 255 20.85 28.79 -3.72
C GLU A 255 19.83 29.77 -4.31
N ILE A 256 18.62 29.29 -4.64
CA ILE A 256 17.51 30.11 -5.15
C ILE A 256 17.18 31.23 -4.16
N TYR A 257 17.04 30.91 -2.88
CA TYR A 257 16.73 31.89 -1.84
C TYR A 257 17.82 32.97 -1.73
N ALA A 258 19.10 32.60 -1.89
CA ALA A 258 20.22 33.54 -1.90
C ALA A 258 20.19 34.49 -3.12
N VAL A 259 19.73 34.02 -4.29
CA VAL A 259 19.51 34.87 -5.47
C VAL A 259 18.35 35.82 -5.24
N LEU A 260 17.21 35.32 -4.75
CA LEU A 260 16.03 36.14 -4.48
C LEU A 260 16.32 37.27 -3.49
N LYS A 261 17.19 37.03 -2.49
CA LYS A 261 17.66 38.05 -1.56
C LYS A 261 18.35 39.25 -2.24
N LYS A 262 18.93 39.05 -3.43
CA LYS A 262 19.59 40.10 -4.21
C LYS A 262 18.63 40.78 -5.20
N GLN A 263 17.65 40.04 -5.71
CA GLN A 263 16.73 40.52 -6.75
C GLN A 263 15.49 41.25 -6.19
N LEU A 264 14.97 40.78 -5.05
CA LEU A 264 13.72 41.28 -4.49
C LEU A 264 13.95 42.57 -3.69
N PRO A 265 13.04 43.57 -3.80
CA PRO A 265 12.99 44.69 -2.88
C PRO A 265 12.88 44.23 -1.43
N THR A 266 13.39 45.03 -0.48
CA THR A 266 13.42 44.67 0.95
C THR A 266 12.06 44.26 1.50
N GLY A 267 10.98 44.93 1.09
CA GLY A 267 9.61 44.60 1.50
C GLY A 267 9.17 43.21 1.03
N GLU A 268 9.34 42.92 -0.27
CA GLU A 268 9.01 41.61 -0.86
C GLU A 268 9.87 40.49 -0.26
N MET A 269 11.16 40.73 -0.05
CA MET A 269 12.06 39.75 0.57
C MET A 269 11.71 39.47 2.03
N ASN A 270 11.27 40.47 2.78
CA ASN A 270 10.79 40.27 4.16
C ASN A 270 9.49 39.46 4.18
N ALA A 271 8.55 39.72 3.28
CA ALA A 271 7.33 38.92 3.14
C ALA A 271 7.65 37.47 2.73
N LEU A 272 8.60 37.28 1.80
CA LEU A 272 9.07 35.95 1.40
C LEU A 272 9.71 35.20 2.57
N ARG A 273 10.46 35.88 3.45
CA ARG A 273 11.09 35.26 4.63
C ARG A 273 10.05 34.65 5.56
N GLU A 274 8.95 35.34 5.84
CA GLU A 274 7.88 34.79 6.69
C GLU A 274 7.18 33.61 6.01
N LYS A 275 6.85 33.73 4.71
CA LYS A 275 6.32 32.60 3.93
C LYS A 275 7.26 31.38 3.92
N GLN A 276 8.58 31.61 3.94
CA GLN A 276 9.57 30.54 3.98
C GLN A 276 9.60 29.84 5.34
N ARG A 277 9.44 30.58 6.44
CA ARG A 277 9.32 30.00 7.80
C ARG A 277 8.06 29.16 7.95
N GLU A 278 6.92 29.69 7.50
CA GLU A 278 5.65 28.97 7.48
C GLU A 278 5.75 27.68 6.65
N TRP A 279 6.40 27.77 5.48
CA TRP A 279 6.63 26.61 4.63
C TRP A 279 7.50 25.53 5.32
N ILE A 280 8.54 25.91 6.07
CA ILE A 280 9.36 24.95 6.84
C ILE A 280 8.49 24.19 7.85
N THR A 281 7.63 24.90 8.58
CA THR A 281 6.68 24.27 9.52
C THR A 281 5.73 23.32 8.80
N TYR A 282 5.16 23.74 7.67
CA TYR A 282 4.28 22.88 6.86
C TYR A 282 4.99 21.62 6.35
N ARG A 283 6.22 21.75 5.84
CA ARG A 283 7.04 20.64 5.37
C ARG A 283 7.26 19.62 6.49
N ASP A 284 7.63 20.08 7.68
CA ASP A 284 7.96 19.21 8.79
C ASP A 284 6.71 18.51 9.35
N GLN A 285 5.56 19.20 9.41
CA GLN A 285 4.27 18.59 9.74
C GLN A 285 3.82 17.53 8.72
N LYS A 286 4.00 17.80 7.42
CA LYS A 286 3.70 16.84 6.35
C LYS A 286 4.60 15.61 6.44
N ALA A 287 5.86 15.77 6.84
CA ALA A 287 6.78 14.66 7.06
C ALA A 287 6.42 13.83 8.30
N GLU A 288 6.01 14.49 9.40
CA GLU A 288 5.51 13.82 10.61
C GLU A 288 4.22 13.03 10.34
N LYS A 289 3.30 13.59 9.55
CA LYS A 289 2.10 12.86 9.12
C LYS A 289 2.46 11.60 8.31
N ALA A 290 3.41 11.71 7.37
CA ALA A 290 3.89 10.57 6.59
C ALA A 290 4.54 9.49 7.47
N TRP A 291 5.26 9.88 8.53
CA TRP A 291 5.77 8.93 9.53
C TRP A 291 4.63 8.15 10.20
N ASN A 292 3.64 8.87 10.72
CA ASN A 292 2.53 8.28 11.48
C ASN A 292 1.66 7.35 10.63
N GLU A 293 1.44 7.67 9.35
CA GLU A 293 0.64 6.85 8.43
C GLU A 293 1.37 5.59 7.94
N SER A 294 2.70 5.57 8.01
CA SER A 294 3.53 4.48 7.47
C SER A 294 3.85 3.38 8.50
N GLY A 295 3.41 3.51 9.74
CA GLY A 295 3.68 2.56 10.83
C GLY A 295 5.00 2.87 11.57
N GLN A 296 5.75 1.83 11.93
CA GLN A 296 7.01 1.96 12.68
C GLN A 296 8.18 1.33 11.90
N GLY A 297 9.40 1.81 12.15
CA GLY A 297 10.64 1.21 11.64
C GLY A 297 11.28 1.94 10.46
N THR A 298 12.00 1.22 9.60
CA THR A 298 12.72 1.81 8.45
C THR A 298 11.78 2.40 7.40
N LEU A 299 10.57 1.85 7.26
CA LEU A 299 9.55 2.34 6.32
C LEU A 299 9.03 3.74 6.69
N SER A 300 8.77 4.01 7.97
CA SER A 300 8.37 5.35 8.42
C SER A 300 9.51 6.36 8.24
N GLY A 301 10.76 5.91 8.42
CA GLY A 301 11.95 6.70 8.10
C GLY A 301 12.05 7.06 6.61
N LEU A 302 11.78 6.11 5.70
CA LEU A 302 11.71 6.33 4.26
C LEU A 302 10.59 7.34 3.90
N ALA A 303 9.38 7.14 4.43
CA ALA A 303 8.24 8.02 4.17
C ALA A 303 8.51 9.47 4.60
N THR A 304 9.18 9.65 5.74
CA THR A 304 9.55 10.98 6.25
C THR A 304 10.50 11.70 5.30
N ILE A 305 11.58 11.04 4.89
CA ILE A 305 12.60 11.68 4.05
C ILE A 305 12.06 11.95 2.64
N SER A 306 11.22 11.05 2.10
CA SER A 306 10.59 11.26 0.79
C SER A 306 9.61 12.43 0.80
N SER A 307 8.80 12.56 1.87
CA SER A 307 7.92 13.70 2.07
C SER A 307 8.68 15.03 2.11
N LYS A 308 9.84 15.06 2.78
CA LYS A 308 10.73 16.22 2.81
C LYS A 308 11.33 16.52 1.42
N ALA A 309 11.86 15.52 0.73
CA ALA A 309 12.44 15.68 -0.61
C ALA A 309 11.44 16.29 -1.60
N ASN A 310 10.22 15.73 -1.67
CA ASN A 310 9.17 16.19 -2.58
C ASN A 310 8.71 17.62 -2.26
N SER A 311 8.50 17.93 -0.97
CA SER A 311 8.07 19.27 -0.56
C SER A 311 9.14 20.33 -0.85
N THR A 312 10.43 19.99 -0.69
CA THR A 312 11.55 20.88 -1.04
C THR A 312 11.65 21.10 -2.54
N ARG A 313 11.49 20.03 -3.35
CA ARG A 313 11.43 20.13 -4.83
C ARG A 313 10.35 21.09 -5.27
N GLU A 314 9.11 20.89 -4.82
CA GLU A 314 7.96 21.75 -5.13
C GLU A 314 8.24 23.22 -4.77
N ARG A 315 8.86 23.46 -3.61
CA ARG A 315 9.22 24.81 -3.16
C ARG A 315 10.27 25.46 -4.05
N CYS A 316 11.27 24.72 -4.53
CA CYS A 316 12.27 25.25 -5.47
C CYS A 316 11.60 25.82 -6.73
N TYR A 317 10.73 25.03 -7.37
CA TYR A 317 9.97 25.50 -8.54
C TYR A 317 9.11 26.71 -8.21
N GLN A 318 8.37 26.65 -7.10
CA GLN A 318 7.51 27.76 -6.67
C GLN A 318 8.30 29.07 -6.48
N LEU A 319 9.48 29.02 -5.85
CA LEU A 319 10.32 30.19 -5.63
C LEU A 319 10.81 30.81 -6.95
N VAL A 320 11.26 29.98 -7.89
CA VAL A 320 11.71 30.44 -9.22
C VAL A 320 10.54 31.00 -10.02
N GLU A 321 9.40 30.29 -10.05
CA GLU A 321 8.24 30.68 -10.85
C GLU A 321 7.59 31.98 -10.40
N GLN A 322 7.50 32.19 -9.08
CA GLN A 322 6.74 33.31 -8.51
C GLN A 322 7.60 34.54 -8.21
N TYR A 323 8.88 34.36 -7.86
CA TYR A 323 9.70 35.45 -7.32
C TYR A 323 10.93 35.77 -8.15
N MET A 324 11.46 34.82 -8.94
CA MET A 324 12.63 35.08 -9.76
C MET A 324 12.21 35.88 -10.99
N LYS A 325 12.86 37.02 -11.17
CA LYS A 325 12.62 37.91 -12.29
C LYS A 325 13.42 37.44 -13.49
#